data_AF-I2GEN4-F1
#
_entry.id   AF-I2GEN4-F1
#
_cell.length_a   1.000
_cell.length_b   1.000
_cell.length_c   1.000
_cell.angle_alpha   90.00
_cell.angle_beta   90.00
_cell.angle_gamma   90.00
#
_symmetry.space_group_name_H-M   'P 1'
#
loop_
_entity.id
_entity.type
_entity.pdbx_description
1 polymer ?
#
loop_
_entity_poly.entity_id
_entity_poly.type
_entity_poly.pdbx_seq_one_letter_code
_entity_poly.pdbx_strand_id
1 'polypeptide(L)' 'MAKPKKYKKSPKSTASEEVWARHFADCKDVDKYNAELIKQKARKKKLISDVRKLKSKK' A
#
# COMPACT_ATOMS: atom_id res chain seq x y z
N MET A 1 -2.63 2.08 -12.09
CA MET A 1 -2.19 2.15 -10.68
C MET A 1 -2.30 0.75 -10.14
N ALA A 2 -1.23 0.19 -9.58
CA ALA A 2 -1.32 -1.15 -9.03
C ALA A 2 -2.37 -1.18 -7.91
N LYS A 3 -3.10 -2.29 -7.80
CA LYS A 3 -4.14 -2.48 -6.78
C LYS A 3 -3.47 -2.74 -5.43
N PRO A 4 -4.07 -2.33 -4.31
CA PRO A 4 -3.55 -2.69 -2.99
C PRO A 4 -3.52 -4.22 -2.85
N LYS A 5 -2.46 -4.73 -2.24
CA LYS A 5 -2.34 -6.14 -1.84
C LYS A 5 -3.29 -6.39 -0.67
N LYS A 6 -3.92 -7.57 -0.66
CA LYS A 6 -4.72 -8.04 0.47
C LYS A 6 -3.82 -8.85 1.41
N TYR A 7 -4.12 -8.80 2.70
CA TYR A 7 -3.48 -9.69 3.67
C TYR A 7 -3.85 -11.15 3.38
N LYS A 8 -2.88 -12.05 3.59
CA LYS A 8 -3.13 -13.50 3.55
C LYS A 8 -4.05 -13.89 4.71
N LYS A 9 -4.76 -15.02 4.57
CA LYS A 9 -5.58 -15.55 5.67
C LYS A 9 -4.67 -15.88 6.86
N SER A 10 -5.13 -15.55 8.07
CA SER A 10 -4.38 -15.82 9.29
C SER A 10 -4.17 -17.33 9.51
N PRO A 11 -3.00 -17.75 10.02
CA PRO A 11 -2.77 -19.12 10.46
C PRO A 11 -3.79 -19.55 11.52
N LYS A 12 -3.93 -20.86 11.73
CA LYS A 12 -4.70 -21.39 12.87
C LYS A 12 -4.02 -21.00 14.18
N SER A 13 -4.79 -20.84 15.25
CA SER A 13 -4.26 -20.52 16.59
C SER A 13 -3.22 -21.55 17.08
N THR A 14 -3.40 -22.81 16.68
CA THR A 14 -2.49 -23.92 17.00
C THR A 14 -1.22 -23.96 16.16
N ALA A 15 -1.01 -23.02 15.24
CA ALA A 15 0.21 -22.96 14.43
C ALA A 15 1.42 -22.56 15.29
N SER A 16 2.59 -23.07 14.93
CA SER A 16 3.85 -22.78 15.63
C SER A 16 4.23 -21.29 15.56
N GLU A 17 5.03 -20.83 16.52
CA GLU A 17 5.54 -19.45 16.56
C GLU A 17 6.24 -19.04 15.26
N GLU A 18 7.00 -19.94 14.64
CA GLU A 18 7.67 -19.65 13.37
C GLU A 18 6.68 -19.31 12.25
N VAL A 19 5.53 -19.98 12.20
CA VAL A 19 4.48 -19.71 11.21
C VAL A 19 3.86 -18.34 11.45
N TRP A 20 3.62 -17.99 12.71
CA TRP A 20 3.13 -16.67 13.10
C TRP A 20 4.14 -15.56 12.79
N ALA A 21 5.44 -15.79 13.04
CA ALA A 21 6.51 -14.85 12.73
C ALA A 21 6.59 -14.58 11.21
N ARG A 22 6.54 -15.64 10.39
CA ARG A 22 6.48 -15.52 8.92
C ARG A 22 5.22 -14.77 8.47
N HIS A 23 4.06 -15.10 9.02
CA HIS A 23 2.81 -14.43 8.69
C HIS A 23 2.83 -12.94 9.04
N PHE A 24 3.42 -12.58 10.18
CA PHE A 24 3.61 -11.20 10.59
C PHE A 24 4.51 -10.42 9.62
N ALA A 25 5.61 -11.04 9.16
CA ALA A 25 6.48 -10.45 8.15
C ALA A 25 5.74 -10.23 6.81
N ASP A 26 4.95 -11.21 6.37
CA ASP A 26 4.08 -11.10 5.19
C ASP A 26 3.10 -9.92 5.31
N CYS A 27 2.45 -9.76 6.48
CA CYS A 27 1.56 -8.64 6.72
C CYS A 27 2.28 -7.29 6.66
N LYS A 28 3.50 -7.18 7.21
CA LYS A 28 4.30 -5.95 7.11
C LYS A 28 4.69 -5.60 5.67
N ASP A 29 4.98 -6.58 4.82
CA ASP A 29 5.24 -6.31 3.39
C ASP A 29 4.01 -5.73 2.69
N VAL A 30 2.84 -6.32 2.95
CA VAL A 30 1.57 -5.84 2.41
C VAL A 30 1.30 -4.39 2.84
N ASP A 31 1.50 -4.08 4.12
CA ASP A 31 1.37 -2.72 4.65
C ASP A 31 2.31 -1.74 3.97
N LYS A 32 3.60 -2.08 3.87
CA LYS A 32 4.61 -1.24 3.22
C LYS A 32 4.24 -0.95 1.76
N TYR A 33 3.85 -1.98 1.02
CA TYR A 33 3.43 -1.87 -0.38
C TYR A 33 2.20 -0.97 -0.54
N ASN A 34 1.18 -1.17 0.29
CA ASN A 34 -0.05 -0.39 0.24
C ASN A 34 0.18 1.08 0.62
N ALA A 35 1.01 1.34 1.64
CA ALA A 35 1.40 2.68 2.04
C ALA A 35 2.13 3.43 0.91
N GLU A 36 3.03 2.75 0.19
CA GLU A 36 3.73 3.33 -0.95
C GLU A 36 2.76 3.67 -2.09
N LEU A 37 1.81 2.78 -2.40
CA LEU A 37 0.78 3.05 -3.41
C LEU A 37 -0.07 4.27 -3.07
N ILE A 38 -0.44 4.45 -1.80
CA ILE A 38 -1.17 5.63 -1.33
C ILE A 38 -0.35 6.89 -1.55
N LYS A 39 0.94 6.88 -1.17
CA LYS A 39 1.87 8.01 -1.40
C LYS A 39 1.99 8.36 -2.88
N GLN A 40 2.15 7.37 -3.74
CA GLN A 40 2.23 7.56 -5.19
C GLN A 40 0.94 8.15 -5.76
N LYS A 41 -0.23 7.68 -5.28
CA LYS A 41 -1.54 8.22 -5.68
C LYS A 41 -1.68 9.69 -5.28
N ALA A 42 -1.29 10.03 -4.05
CA ALA A 42 -1.33 11.41 -3.56
C ALA A 42 -0.40 12.31 -4.39
N ARG A 43 0.83 11.87 -4.66
CA ARG A 43 1.80 12.60 -5.49
C ARG A 43 1.28 12.84 -6.90
N LYS A 44 0.72 11.81 -7.54
CA LYS A 44 0.11 11.93 -8.88
C LYS A 44 -1.07 12.92 -8.86
N LYS A 45 -1.94 12.87 -7.84
CA LYS A 45 -3.07 13.80 -7.70
C LYS A 45 -2.59 15.24 -7.55
N LYS A 46 -1.55 15.47 -6.75
CA LYS A 46 -0.94 16.80 -6.59
C LYS A 46 -0.39 17.32 -7.91
N LEU A 47 0.40 16.51 -8.62
CA LEU A 47 0.97 16.87 -9.92
C LEU A 47 -0.10 17.21 -10.97
N ILE A 48 -1.18 16.41 -11.04
CA ILE A 48 -2.32 16.72 -11.91
C ILE A 48 -2.97 18.06 -11.52
N SER A 49 -3.11 18.33 -10.23
CA SER A 49 -3.69 19.59 -9.75
C SER A 49 -2.82 20.80 -10.12
N ASP A 50 -1.50 20.69 -9.96
CA ASP A 50 -0.56 21.77 -10.30
C ASP A 50 -0.57 22.05 -11.79
N VAL A 51 -0.54 21.00 -12.63
CA VAL A 51 -0.65 21.13 -14.08
C VAL A 51 -1.97 21.79 -14.49
N ARG A 52 -3.10 21.42 -13.86
CA ARG A 52 -4.41 22.07 -14.13
C ARG A 52 -4.40 23.55 -13.78
N LYS A 53 -3.84 23.92 -12.62
CA LYS A 53 -3.72 25.34 -12.20
C LYS A 53 -2.86 26.13 -13.18
N LEU A 54 -1.78 25.54 -13.68
CA LEU A 54 -0.91 26.19 -14.67
C LEU A 54 -1.64 26.44 -16.00
N LYS A 55 -2.38 25.45 -16.51
CA LYS A 55 -3.13 25.59 -17.76
C LYS A 55 -4.33 26.54 -17.65
N SER A 56 -4.93 26.67 -16.46
CA SER A 56 -6.08 27.55 -16.24
C SER A 56 -5.71 29.02 -16.02
N LYS A 57 -4.42 29.32 -15.79
CA LYS A 57 -3.90 30.69 -15.64
C LYS A 57 -3.45 31.32 -16.97
N LYS A 58 -3.56 30.58 -18.08
CA LYS A 58 -3.26 31.02 -19.43
C LYS A 58 -4.57 31.20 -20.19
#